data_AF-A0A935UF36-F1
#
_entry.id   AF-A0A935UF36-F1
#
_cell.length_a   1.000
_cell.length_b   1.000
_cell.length_c   1.000
_cell.angle_alpha   90.00
_cell.angle_beta   90.00
_cell.angle_gamma   90.00
#
_symmetry.space_group_name_H-M   'P 1'
#
loop_
_entity.id
_entity.type
_entity.pdbx_description
1 polymer ?
#
loop_
_entity_poly.entity_id
_entity_poly.type
_entity_poly.pdbx_seq_one_letter_code
_entity_poly.pdbx_strand_id
1 'polypeptide(L)'
;MNYLLRAPKFPVIVDTGEQLIAAKTKAQFEKRIRNIPFNGKDKVPIIDRTAEAFALYPEKEFVAPQMAIRRWTKASIIDLYNERRPTNAPEMGKRSLGNRSLEQIVSETVDLLA
;
A
#
# COMPACT_ATOMS: atom_id res chain seq x y z
N MET A 1 -7.89 6.04 -14.81
CA MET A 1 -6.94 5.10 -14.20
C MET A 1 -7.29 3.71 -14.69
N ASN A 2 -6.38 3.10 -15.44
CA ASN A 2 -6.61 1.79 -16.02
C ASN A 2 -6.13 0.69 -15.07
N TYR A 3 -6.76 -0.49 -15.11
CA TYR A 3 -6.36 -1.64 -14.32
C TYR A 3 -6.11 -2.82 -15.26
N LEU A 4 -4.87 -3.33 -15.26
CA LEU A 4 -4.51 -4.49 -16.05
C LEU A 4 -4.78 -5.77 -15.24
N LEU A 5 -5.38 -6.78 -15.88
CA LEU A 5 -5.88 -8.03 -15.27
C LEU A 5 -7.02 -7.83 -14.26
N ARG A 6 -6.77 -7.09 -13.18
CA ARG A 6 -7.77 -6.77 -12.15
C ARG A 6 -7.37 -5.54 -11.34
N ALA A 7 -8.33 -4.94 -10.66
CA ALA A 7 -8.07 -3.93 -9.64
C ALA A 7 -7.56 -4.55 -8.32
N PRO A 8 -6.80 -3.78 -7.50
CA PRO A 8 -6.48 -4.18 -6.13
C PRO A 8 -7.75 -4.25 -5.28
N LYS A 9 -7.74 -5.11 -4.26
CA LYS A 9 -8.79 -5.12 -3.24
C LYS A 9 -8.52 -4.01 -2.23
N PHE A 10 -9.55 -3.22 -1.91
CA PHE A 10 -9.44 -2.12 -0.96
C PHE A 10 -9.73 -2.57 0.48
N PRO A 11 -9.10 -1.97 1.50
CA PRO A 11 -8.21 -0.80 1.43
C PRO A 11 -6.82 -1.12 0.85
N VAL A 12 -6.09 -0.08 0.43
CA VAL A 12 -4.72 -0.21 -0.11
C VAL A 12 -3.74 0.72 0.61
N ILE A 13 -2.48 0.29 0.66
CA ILE A 13 -1.33 1.09 1.06
C ILE A 13 -0.50 1.35 -0.20
N VAL A 14 -0.07 2.58 -0.42
CA VAL A 14 0.79 2.96 -1.55
C VAL A 14 2.08 3.53 -0.99
N ASP A 15 3.21 2.99 -1.45
CA ASP A 15 4.53 3.49 -1.11
C ASP A 15 4.99 4.47 -2.17
N THR A 16 4.97 5.77 -1.85
CA THR A 16 5.47 6.81 -2.78
C THR A 16 6.99 6.85 -2.80
N GLY A 17 7.68 6.06 -1.96
CA GLY A 17 9.10 6.06 -1.69
C GLY A 17 9.61 7.27 -0.91
N GLU A 18 8.74 8.19 -0.52
CA GLU A 18 8.99 9.20 0.52
C GLU A 18 8.13 8.89 1.75
N GLN A 19 6.85 8.61 1.52
CA GLN A 19 5.87 8.32 2.56
C GLN A 19 4.94 7.19 2.12
N LEU A 20 4.22 6.63 3.10
CA LEU A 20 3.07 5.79 2.81
C LEU A 20 1.81 6.63 2.75
N ILE A 21 0.97 6.35 1.77
CA ILE A 21 -0.40 6.86 1.73
C ILE A 21 -1.37 5.68 1.78
N ALA A 22 -2.49 5.88 2.46
CA ALA A 22 -3.57 4.91 2.49
C ALA A 22 -4.76 5.36 1.63
N ALA A 23 -5.53 4.40 1.14
CA ALA A 23 -6.85 4.65 0.57
C ALA A 23 -7.83 3.52 0.91
N LYS A 24 -8.92 3.87 1.58
CA LYS A 24 -9.98 2.96 2.01
C LYS A 24 -10.89 2.51 0.86
N THR A 25 -10.99 3.32 -0.20
CA THR A 25 -11.84 3.03 -1.36
C THR A 25 -11.12 3.31 -2.68
N LYS A 26 -11.63 2.69 -3.76
CA LYS A 26 -11.15 2.95 -5.13
C LYS A 26 -11.20 4.43 -5.51
N ALA A 27 -12.31 5.10 -5.19
CA ALA A 27 -12.49 6.52 -5.47
C ALA A 27 -11.46 7.39 -4.71
N GLN A 28 -11.20 7.08 -3.43
CA GLN A 28 -10.18 7.79 -2.65
C GLN A 28 -8.78 7.58 -3.22
N PHE A 29 -8.45 6.34 -3.62
CA PHE A 29 -7.17 6.01 -4.23
C PHE A 29 -6.96 6.78 -5.53
N GLU A 30 -7.91 6.70 -6.46
CA GLU A 30 -7.82 7.40 -7.75
C GLU A 30 -7.73 8.92 -7.59
N LYS A 31 -8.43 9.49 -6.60
CA LYS A 31 -8.32 10.91 -6.27
C LYS A 31 -6.94 11.27 -5.72
N ARG A 32 -6.41 10.48 -4.79
CA ARG A 32 -5.11 10.75 -4.13
C ARG A 32 -3.95 10.65 -5.13
N ILE A 33 -3.87 9.59 -5.92
CA ILE A 33 -2.73 9.36 -6.84
C ILE A 33 -2.67 10.37 -7.98
N ARG A 34 -3.79 10.95 -8.41
CA ARG A 34 -3.80 12.03 -9.43
C ARG A 34 -3.16 13.32 -8.94
N ASN A 35 -3.13 13.53 -7.62
CA ASN A 35 -2.62 14.75 -7.01
C ASN A 35 -1.17 14.62 -6.51
N ILE A 36 -0.52 13.48 -6.77
CA ILE A 36 0.83 13.21 -6.29
C ILE A 36 1.80 13.24 -7.48
N PRO A 37 2.81 14.13 -7.47
CA PRO A 37 3.87 14.09 -8.46
C PRO A 37 4.82 12.94 -8.13
N PHE A 38 4.77 11.85 -8.91
CA PHE A 38 5.66 10.69 -8.72
C PHE A 38 7.07 10.88 -9.32
N ASN A 39 7.40 12.07 -9.83
CA ASN A 39 8.74 12.52 -10.25
C ASN A 39 9.64 11.44 -10.88
N GLY A 40 9.26 10.94 -12.07
CA GLY A 40 10.08 10.01 -12.85
C GLY A 40 10.17 8.59 -12.29
N LYS A 41 9.27 8.19 -11.38
CA LYS A 41 9.20 6.79 -10.92
C LYS A 41 8.57 5.88 -11.97
N ASP A 42 9.34 4.89 -12.40
CA ASP A 42 8.87 3.82 -13.30
C ASP A 42 7.70 3.02 -12.70
N LYS A 43 7.73 2.80 -11.37
CA LYS A 43 6.73 2.03 -10.64
C LYS A 43 6.60 2.53 -9.20
N VAL A 44 5.37 2.49 -8.70
CA VAL A 44 4.99 2.87 -7.34
C VAL A 44 4.35 1.65 -6.67
N PRO A 45 4.97 1.03 -5.65
CA PRO A 45 4.44 -0.16 -5.00
C PRO A 45 3.09 0.09 -4.31
N ILE A 46 2.20 -0.89 -4.41
CA ILE A 46 0.89 -0.90 -3.76
C ILE A 46 0.71 -2.24 -3.05
N ILE A 47 0.20 -2.21 -1.84
CA ILE A 47 -0.20 -3.38 -1.05
C ILE A 47 -1.72 -3.36 -0.96
N ASP A 48 -2.38 -4.38 -1.48
CA ASP A 48 -3.84 -4.49 -1.40
C ASP A 48 -4.30 -5.12 -0.09
N ARG A 49 -5.62 -5.14 0.17
CA ARG A 49 -6.19 -5.69 1.42
C ARG A 49 -5.69 -7.10 1.74
N THR A 50 -5.49 -7.92 0.71
CA THR A 50 -5.06 -9.32 0.85
C THR A 50 -3.55 -9.48 1.00
N ALA A 51 -2.83 -8.37 1.10
CA ALA A 51 -1.37 -8.24 1.07
C ALA A 51 -0.75 -8.68 -0.26
N GLU A 52 -1.53 -8.70 -1.34
CA GLU A 52 -0.99 -8.94 -2.69
C GLU A 52 -0.30 -7.68 -3.18
N ALA A 53 0.84 -7.86 -3.87
CA ALA A 53 1.59 -6.75 -4.41
C ALA A 53 0.97 -6.29 -5.73
N PHE A 54 0.84 -4.97 -5.85
CA PHE A 54 0.46 -4.24 -7.05
C PHE A 54 1.52 -3.18 -7.33
N ALA A 55 1.51 -2.61 -8.52
CA ALA A 55 2.15 -1.33 -8.74
C ALA A 55 1.28 -0.42 -9.61
N LEU A 56 1.37 0.87 -9.32
CA LEU A 56 1.03 1.93 -10.24
C LEU A 56 2.23 2.20 -11.14
N TYR A 57 1.99 2.37 -12.43
CA TYR A 57 2.96 2.83 -13.42
C TYR A 57 2.56 4.26 -13.83
N PRO A 58 3.07 5.30 -13.16
CA PRO A 58 2.57 6.66 -13.29
C PRO A 58 2.56 7.18 -14.74
N GLU A 59 3.66 6.99 -15.46
CA GLU A 59 3.79 7.45 -16.86
C GLU A 59 2.86 6.72 -17.83
N LYS A 60 2.44 5.50 -17.48
CA LYS A 60 1.57 4.65 -18.31
C LYS A 60 0.13 4.65 -17.82
N GLU A 61 -0.16 5.35 -16.72
CA GLU A 61 -1.48 5.54 -16.12
C GLU A 61 -2.28 4.25 -15.84
N PHE A 62 -1.59 3.17 -15.46
CA PHE A 62 -2.25 1.92 -15.09
C PHE A 62 -1.72 1.31 -13.79
N VAL A 63 -2.59 0.51 -13.18
CA VAL A 63 -2.29 -0.33 -12.02
C VAL A 63 -2.36 -1.79 -12.41
N ALA A 64 -1.41 -2.60 -11.97
CA ALA A 64 -1.39 -4.03 -12.26
C ALA A 64 -0.86 -4.85 -11.06
N PRO A 65 -1.31 -6.12 -10.91
CA PRO A 65 -0.68 -7.05 -9.98
C PRO A 65 0.81 -7.25 -10.31
N GLN A 66 1.64 -7.36 -9.28
CA GLN A 66 3.06 -7.69 -9.43
C GLN A 66 3.24 -9.21 -9.41
N MET A 67 3.57 -9.80 -10.55
CA MET A 67 3.68 -11.26 -10.69
C MET A 67 4.96 -11.83 -10.02
N ALA A 68 6.00 -11.01 -9.87
CA ALA A 68 7.28 -11.42 -9.29
C ALA A 68 7.31 -11.38 -7.75
N ILE A 69 6.55 -10.48 -7.12
CA ILE A 69 6.41 -10.38 -5.66
C ILE A 69 5.02 -10.90 -5.30
N ARG A 70 4.92 -12.17 -4.94
CA ARG A 70 3.61 -12.82 -4.80
C ARG A 70 2.77 -12.27 -3.64
N ARG A 71 3.38 -11.95 -2.49
CA ARG A 71 2.64 -11.49 -1.30
C ARG A 71 3.57 -10.87 -0.27
N TRP A 72 3.13 -9.78 0.35
CA TRP A 72 3.81 -9.21 1.51
C TRP A 72 3.58 -10.08 2.75
N THR A 73 4.60 -10.16 3.61
CA THR A 73 4.48 -10.80 4.93
C THR A 73 4.00 -9.79 5.97
N LYS A 74 3.44 -10.28 7.09
CA LYS A 74 3.03 -9.42 8.21
C LYS A 74 4.20 -8.57 8.71
N ALA A 75 5.36 -9.19 8.87
CA ALA A 75 6.58 -8.52 9.34
C ALA A 75 7.02 -7.42 8.36
N SER A 76 7.07 -7.71 7.06
CA SER A 76 7.49 -6.72 6.05
C SER A 76 6.55 -5.52 5.93
N ILE A 77 5.23 -5.71 6.13
CA ILE A 77 4.28 -4.58 6.14
C ILE A 77 4.53 -3.70 7.37
N ILE A 78 4.78 -4.33 8.53
CA ILE A 78 5.08 -3.61 9.76
C ILE A 78 6.39 -2.84 9.66
N ASP A 79 7.42 -3.46 9.11
CA ASP A 79 8.72 -2.83 8.92
C ASP A 79 8.62 -1.64 7.97
N LEU A 80 7.93 -1.80 6.83
CA LEU A 80 7.66 -0.72 5.89
C LEU A 80 6.92 0.44 6.56
N TYR A 81 5.86 0.15 7.32
CA TYR A 81 5.14 1.18 8.06
C TYR A 81 6.05 1.90 9.05
N ASN A 82 6.79 1.18 9.88
CA ASN A 82 7.61 1.79 10.92
C ASN A 82 8.77 2.61 10.37
N GLU A 83 9.33 2.21 9.22
CA GLU A 83 10.35 2.99 8.49
C GLU A 83 9.79 4.30 7.96
N ARG A 84 8.52 4.31 7.52
CA ARG A 84 7.88 5.42 6.80
C ARG A 84 6.78 6.13 7.59
N ARG A 85 6.63 5.83 8.88
CA ARG A 85 5.54 6.36 9.70
C ARG A 85 5.68 7.88 9.89
N PRO A 86 4.56 8.64 9.93
CA PRO A 86 4.61 10.05 10.26
C PRO A 86 5.26 10.31 11.63
N THR A 87 5.87 11.47 11.79
CA THR A 87 6.39 11.93 13.08
C THR A 87 5.25 11.93 14.11
N ASN A 88 5.47 11.28 15.26
CA ASN A 88 4.51 11.06 16.35
C ASN A 88 3.41 10.01 16.10
N ALA A 89 3.40 9.31 14.96
CA ALA A 89 2.53 8.15 14.78
C ALA A 89 3.01 6.98 15.67
N PRO A 90 2.09 6.18 16.26
CA PRO A 90 2.47 5.06 17.11
C PRO A 90 3.22 3.99 16.31
N GLU A 91 4.19 3.35 16.95
CA GLU A 91 4.86 2.19 16.35
C GLU A 91 3.90 1.01 16.24
N MET A 92 3.87 0.36 15.07
CA MET A 92 3.16 -0.90 14.94
C MET A 92 4.07 -2.02 15.48
N GLY A 93 3.66 -2.60 16.61
CA GLY A 93 4.45 -3.66 17.26
C GLY A 93 4.41 -4.99 16.49
N LYS A 94 5.50 -5.76 16.58
CA LYS A 94 5.58 -7.15 16.09
C LYS A 94 5.09 -8.20 17.09
N ARG A 95 4.57 -7.78 18.25
CA ARG A 95 4.00 -8.72 19.23
C ARG A 95 2.72 -9.35 18.66
N SER A 96 2.46 -10.60 19.04
CA SER A 96 1.23 -11.34 18.69
C SER A 96 0.93 -11.45 17.19
N LEU A 97 1.97 -11.54 16.33
CA LEU A 97 1.78 -11.71 14.87
C LEU A 97 0.98 -12.96 14.49
N GLY A 98 1.06 -14.01 15.31
CA GLY A 98 0.26 -15.22 15.12
C GLY A 98 -1.26 -14.97 15.20
N ASN A 99 -1.68 -14.01 16.03
CA ASN A 99 -3.09 -13.74 16.32
C ASN A 99 -3.74 -12.75 15.34
N ARG A 100 -2.94 -12.01 14.57
CA ARG A 100 -3.42 -11.04 13.58
C ARG A 100 -3.36 -11.62 12.18
N SER A 101 -4.44 -11.59 11.41
CA SER A 101 -4.43 -11.96 10.00
C SER A 101 -3.65 -10.95 9.15
N LEU A 102 -3.23 -11.32 7.93
CA LEU A 102 -2.59 -10.37 7.02
C LEU A 102 -3.51 -9.17 6.70
N GLU A 103 -4.81 -9.44 6.51
CA GLU A 103 -5.78 -8.38 6.23
C GLU A 103 -5.97 -7.43 7.42
N GLN A 104 -5.88 -7.94 8.66
CA GLN A 104 -5.88 -7.11 9.87
C GLN A 104 -4.65 -6.21 9.93
N ILE A 105 -3.45 -6.72 9.63
CA ILE A 105 -2.23 -5.90 9.57
C ILE A 105 -2.35 -4.79 8.51
N VAL A 106 -2.87 -5.10 7.32
CA VAL A 106 -3.10 -4.09 6.28
C VAL A 106 -4.11 -3.04 6.75
N SER A 107 -5.20 -3.45 7.39
CA SER A 107 -6.24 -2.53 7.87
C SER A 107 -5.73 -1.64 9.00
N GLU A 108 -5.01 -2.19 9.98
CA GLU A 108 -4.34 -1.43 11.04
C GLU A 108 -3.40 -0.38 10.45
N THR A 109 -2.57 -0.78 9.46
CA THR A 109 -1.66 0.14 8.77
C THR A 109 -2.41 1.26 8.06
N VAL A 110 -3.52 0.94 7.40
CA VAL A 110 -4.37 1.92 6.72
C VAL A 110 -4.99 2.91 7.71
N ASP A 111 -5.44 2.45 8.87
CA ASP A 111 -6.02 3.31 9.90
C ASP A 111 -4.99 4.22 10.55
N LEU A 112 -3.74 3.75 10.69
CA LEU A 112 -2.62 4.56 11.19
C LEU A 112 -2.11 5.63 10.20
N LEU A 113 -2.45 5.50 8.92
CA LEU A 113 -2.07 6.43 7.84
C LEU A 113 -3.22 7.35 7.39
N ALA A 114 -4.42 7.18 7.96
CA ALA A 114 -5.65 7.83 7.51
C ALA A 114 -5.80 9.28 7.97
#